data_AF-A0AAD5YWI9-F1
#
_entry.id   AF-A0AAD5YWI9-F1
#
_cell.length_a   1.000
_cell.length_b   1.000
_cell.length_c   1.000
_cell.angle_alpha   90.00
_cell.angle_beta   90.00
_cell.angle_gamma   90.00
#
_symmetry.space_group_name_H-M   'P 1'
#
loop_
_entity.id
_entity.type
_entity.pdbx_description
1 polymer ?
#
loop_
_entity_poly.entity_id
_entity_poly.type
_entity_poly.pdbx_seq_one_letter_code
_entity_poly.pdbx_strand_id
1 'polypeptide(L)'
;MTMATAFIRVAREDDYEEVSDVIVESFLHDPLYNYYAALKDFIPRDRGTKEKDNLRRWSSYLLNLCNLAGGRVTVLVEHSGEKEERIVGVAEWLPPYCRPGFWDFKLMLKAGLIGMIRAWGITGLMRSGFEWLDDGSEQKMLKEFRQQGYGNAEEAWYLLQIAVRPECQGRVVQGYMSKLLQEAFEHAPNAVFTTDATSAKARDRYKHFGYEVVGVLTVGKGKCDTQGLEAKGDDAAGVNSYSLVRMPSDWYYFASSNWEASRITPMTTGTPKANNAKTTVRLATEADFEAITDVVVNAFVHDPVYNYFGSLKELIPKDKNTKEKDNLRRWAYFLLNMCVLGGGRITVLVEHPVQDNEADRNDNEYDRVAEEAKERIVGFAEWMPPNKRVALWHVRTMYKAGILGMLRVWGFNGLMVSQIWYMSKLIREGFDHEPSAIFTLDATTAGSRDKYAHVGFETVGVVPLGKGKSNTQGLQAKGDLAVGIDAYSMVKLPSLSRD
;
A
#
# COMPACT_ATOMS: atom_id res chain seq x y z
N MET A 1 53.72 -4.49 11.87
CA MET A 1 52.37 -4.98 11.52
C MET A 1 52.00 -4.37 10.19
N THR A 2 52.05 -5.15 9.12
CA THR A 2 51.46 -4.76 7.82
C THR A 2 49.95 -4.66 8.04
N MET A 3 49.34 -3.50 7.78
CA MET A 3 47.89 -3.38 7.89
C MET A 3 47.25 -4.27 6.82
N ALA A 4 46.35 -5.16 7.24
CA ALA A 4 45.55 -5.94 6.30
C ALA A 4 44.80 -4.97 5.38
N THR A 5 44.87 -5.19 4.07
CA THR A 5 44.14 -4.38 3.09
C THR A 5 42.74 -4.95 2.97
N ALA A 6 41.73 -4.15 3.33
CA ALA A 6 40.32 -4.51 3.22
C ALA A 6 39.67 -3.79 2.04
N PHE A 7 38.82 -4.50 1.29
CA PHE A 7 38.08 -3.96 0.15
C PHE A 7 36.63 -4.45 0.15
N ILE A 8 35.76 -3.76 -0.59
CA ILE A 8 34.35 -4.13 -0.74
C ILE A 8 34.12 -4.65 -2.15
N ARG A 9 33.31 -5.69 -2.28
CA ARG A 9 32.78 -6.17 -3.56
C ARG A 9 31.37 -6.73 -3.40
N VAL A 10 30.70 -6.97 -4.52
CA VAL A 10 29.45 -7.74 -4.54
C VAL A 10 29.75 -9.17 -4.11
N ALA A 11 28.87 -9.75 -3.30
CA ALA A 11 28.94 -11.16 -2.93
C ALA A 11 28.73 -12.04 -4.16
N ARG A 12 29.56 -13.06 -4.28
CA ARG A 12 29.43 -14.16 -5.24
C ARG A 12 28.64 -15.30 -4.57
N GLU A 13 28.14 -16.23 -5.37
CA GLU A 13 27.38 -17.37 -4.85
C GLU A 13 28.21 -18.26 -3.91
N ASP A 14 29.51 -18.42 -4.19
CA ASP A 14 30.45 -19.16 -3.33
C ASP A 14 30.76 -18.48 -2.00
N ASP A 15 30.39 -17.20 -1.82
CA ASP A 15 30.54 -16.48 -0.56
C ASP A 15 29.36 -16.72 0.41
N TYR A 16 28.23 -17.26 -0.04
CA TYR A 16 26.95 -17.22 0.71
C TYR A 16 26.98 -18.00 2.03
N GLU A 17 27.76 -19.08 2.08
CA GLU A 17 27.97 -19.84 3.31
C GLU A 17 28.73 -19.00 4.35
N GLU A 18 29.84 -18.37 3.95
CA GLU A 18 30.61 -17.52 4.85
C GLU A 18 29.84 -16.25 5.23
N VAL A 19 29.07 -15.65 4.32
CA VAL A 19 28.16 -14.54 4.61
C VAL A 19 27.17 -14.91 5.71
N SER A 20 26.53 -16.09 5.60
CA SER A 20 25.61 -16.58 6.61
C SER A 20 26.31 -16.73 7.97
N ASP A 21 27.56 -17.18 7.99
CA ASP A 21 28.36 -17.30 9.22
C ASP A 21 28.69 -15.94 9.85
N VAL A 22 29.04 -14.93 9.04
CA VAL A 22 29.25 -13.56 9.54
C VAL A 22 27.98 -13.02 10.20
N ILE A 23 26.81 -13.20 9.56
CA ILE A 23 25.52 -12.76 10.09
C ILE A 23 25.21 -13.48 11.40
N VAL A 24 25.32 -14.82 11.44
CA VAL A 24 25.07 -15.63 12.64
C VAL A 24 25.94 -15.18 13.82
N GLU A 25 27.23 -14.96 13.59
CA GLU A 25 28.16 -14.53 14.63
C GLU A 25 27.86 -13.10 15.13
N SER A 26 27.46 -12.20 14.23
CA SER A 26 27.12 -10.82 14.58
C SER A 26 25.80 -10.67 15.31
N PHE A 27 24.78 -11.45 14.95
CA PHE A 27 23.42 -11.35 15.49
C PHE A 27 23.09 -12.39 16.57
N LEU A 28 24.07 -13.20 17.00
CA LEU A 28 23.86 -14.28 17.97
C LEU A 28 23.12 -13.83 19.25
N HIS A 29 23.38 -12.60 19.70
CA HIS A 29 22.78 -12.00 20.90
C HIS A 29 21.95 -10.76 20.57
N ASP A 30 21.51 -10.61 19.34
CA ASP A 30 20.63 -9.51 18.95
C ASP A 30 19.23 -9.70 19.57
N PRO A 31 18.71 -8.70 20.31
CA PRO A 31 17.44 -8.85 20.99
C PRO A 31 16.26 -9.20 20.07
N LEU A 32 16.23 -8.63 18.86
CA LEU A 32 15.12 -8.87 17.95
C LEU A 32 15.17 -10.29 17.38
N TYR A 33 16.38 -10.80 17.10
CA TYR A 33 16.57 -12.18 16.64
C TYR A 33 16.23 -13.19 17.73
N ASN A 34 16.63 -12.92 18.98
CA ASN A 34 16.25 -13.75 20.12
C ASN A 34 14.72 -13.85 20.24
N TYR A 35 14.04 -12.72 20.05
CA TYR A 35 12.58 -12.67 20.09
C TYR A 35 11.94 -13.48 18.95
N TYR A 36 12.41 -13.32 17.72
CA TYR A 36 11.89 -14.07 16.57
C TYR A 36 12.12 -15.58 16.71
N ALA A 37 13.27 -15.98 17.22
CA ALA A 37 13.58 -17.38 17.48
C ALA A 37 12.86 -17.95 18.72
N ALA A 38 12.12 -17.11 19.46
CA ALA A 38 11.43 -17.49 20.69
C ALA A 38 12.36 -18.14 21.72
N LEU A 39 13.54 -17.58 21.88
CA LEU A 39 14.55 -18.10 22.79
C LEU A 39 14.17 -17.90 24.25
N LYS A 40 14.57 -18.86 25.08
CA LYS A 40 14.46 -18.79 26.55
C LYS A 40 15.77 -18.42 27.23
N ASP A 41 16.87 -18.66 26.53
CA ASP A 41 18.22 -18.34 26.96
C ASP A 41 19.07 -17.99 25.72
N PHE A 42 20.20 -17.32 25.92
CA PHE A 42 21.10 -16.97 24.84
C PHE A 42 21.69 -18.21 24.17
N ILE A 43 21.87 -18.13 22.85
CA ILE A 43 22.62 -19.14 22.11
C ILE A 43 24.09 -19.03 22.54
N PRO A 44 24.71 -20.11 23.03
CA PRO A 44 26.12 -20.07 23.38
C PRO A 44 26.99 -19.96 22.12
N ARG A 45 28.17 -19.36 22.26
CA ARG A 45 29.03 -18.96 21.12
C ARG A 45 29.75 -20.13 20.44
N ASP A 46 29.81 -21.27 21.12
CA ASP A 46 30.41 -22.50 20.63
C ASP A 46 29.78 -22.96 19.31
N ARG A 47 30.55 -23.73 18.53
CA ARG A 47 30.07 -24.28 17.25
C ARG A 47 29.28 -25.56 17.51
N GLY A 48 28.21 -25.76 16.72
CA GLY A 48 27.49 -27.04 16.66
C GLY A 48 26.24 -27.13 17.53
N THR A 49 25.75 -26.03 18.10
CA THR A 49 24.43 -26.04 18.74
C THR A 49 23.32 -25.99 17.69
N LYS A 50 22.23 -26.71 17.96
CA LYS A 50 21.05 -26.74 17.08
C LYS A 50 20.46 -25.36 16.87
N GLU A 51 20.49 -24.53 17.91
CA GLU A 51 19.98 -23.15 17.91
C GLU A 51 20.81 -22.27 16.97
N LYS A 52 22.14 -22.43 16.95
CA LYS A 52 23.03 -21.73 16.02
C LYS A 52 22.80 -22.19 14.57
N ASP A 53 22.61 -23.48 14.34
CA ASP A 53 22.24 -24.01 13.02
C ASP A 53 20.88 -23.50 12.55
N ASN A 54 19.93 -23.33 13.46
CA ASN A 54 18.63 -22.74 13.18
C ASN A 54 18.76 -21.25 12.81
N LEU A 55 19.58 -20.50 13.52
CA LEU A 55 19.90 -19.11 13.17
C LEU A 55 20.59 -19.03 11.80
N ARG A 56 21.50 -19.96 11.49
CA ARG A 56 22.12 -20.05 10.16
C ARG A 56 21.09 -20.26 9.06
N ARG A 57 20.13 -21.17 9.24
CA ARG A 57 19.03 -21.38 8.28
C ARG A 57 18.19 -20.12 8.08
N TRP A 58 17.96 -19.35 9.14
CA TRP A 58 17.27 -18.06 9.07
C TRP A 58 18.08 -17.04 8.26
N SER A 59 19.38 -16.90 8.56
CA SER A 59 20.28 -16.00 7.82
C SER A 59 20.35 -16.38 6.34
N SER A 60 20.53 -17.66 6.01
CA SER A 60 20.54 -18.12 4.61
C SER A 60 19.19 -17.90 3.92
N TYR A 61 18.07 -18.02 4.65
CA TYR A 61 16.75 -17.69 4.12
C TYR A 61 16.64 -16.21 3.74
N LEU A 62 17.07 -15.30 4.61
CA LEU A 62 17.03 -13.86 4.32
C LEU A 62 17.99 -13.45 3.20
N LEU A 63 19.20 -14.02 3.17
CA LEU A 63 20.16 -13.83 2.08
C LEU A 63 19.57 -14.26 0.74
N ASN A 64 18.97 -15.46 0.67
CA ASN A 64 18.31 -15.96 -0.53
C ASN A 64 17.10 -15.11 -0.92
N LEU A 65 16.32 -14.67 0.06
CA LEU A 65 15.17 -13.81 -0.15
C LEU A 65 15.61 -12.47 -0.77
N CYS A 66 16.67 -11.87 -0.22
CA CYS A 66 17.29 -10.66 -0.73
C CYS A 66 17.71 -10.85 -2.20
N ASN A 67 18.52 -11.89 -2.49
CA ASN A 67 18.99 -12.16 -3.85
C ASN A 67 17.83 -12.40 -4.84
N LEU A 68 16.84 -13.23 -4.47
CA LEU A 68 15.70 -13.54 -5.33
C LEU A 68 14.77 -12.34 -5.57
N ALA A 69 14.76 -11.37 -4.66
CA ALA A 69 14.03 -10.12 -4.82
C ALA A 69 14.78 -9.09 -5.70
N GLY A 70 15.95 -9.45 -6.26
CA GLY A 70 16.82 -8.51 -6.98
C GLY A 70 17.68 -7.65 -6.06
N GLY A 71 17.84 -8.09 -4.81
CA GLY A 71 18.67 -7.45 -3.80
C GLY A 71 20.15 -7.38 -4.16
N ARG A 72 20.84 -6.44 -3.51
CA ARG A 72 22.27 -6.23 -3.63
C ARG A 72 22.95 -6.63 -2.32
N VAL A 73 23.81 -7.65 -2.39
CA VAL A 73 24.60 -8.11 -1.24
C VAL A 73 26.05 -7.70 -1.46
N THR A 74 26.61 -6.91 -0.54
CA THR A 74 28.01 -6.49 -0.59
C THR A 74 28.78 -7.04 0.60
N VAL A 75 30.02 -7.47 0.36
CA VAL A 75 30.90 -8.07 1.36
C VAL A 75 32.17 -7.24 1.51
N LEU A 76 32.63 -7.11 2.74
CA LEU A 76 33.92 -6.55 3.09
C LEU A 76 34.90 -7.71 3.30
N VAL A 77 35.97 -7.73 2.52
CA VAL A 77 36.96 -8.80 2.48
C VAL A 77 38.30 -8.29 3.01
N GLU A 78 38.90 -9.01 3.95
CA GLU A 78 40.29 -8.83 4.38
C GLU A 78 41.19 -9.87 3.72
N HIS A 79 42.41 -9.48 3.35
CA HIS A 79 43.46 -10.42 2.99
C HIS A 79 44.21 -10.90 4.23
N SER A 80 44.18 -12.20 4.51
CA SER A 80 45.00 -12.87 5.52
C SER A 80 46.20 -13.54 4.85
N GLY A 81 47.31 -12.81 4.70
CA GLY A 81 48.53 -13.34 4.07
C GLY A 81 48.48 -13.40 2.54
N GLU A 82 49.27 -14.28 1.93
CA GLU A 82 49.55 -14.20 0.48
C GLU A 82 48.37 -14.56 -0.43
N LYS A 83 47.34 -15.31 0.01
CA LYS A 83 46.23 -15.74 -0.87
C LYS A 83 44.85 -15.98 -0.24
N GLU A 84 44.67 -15.84 1.08
CA GLU A 84 43.38 -16.17 1.70
C GLU A 84 42.53 -14.91 1.90
N GLU A 85 41.49 -14.76 1.08
CA GLU A 85 40.41 -13.79 1.28
C GLU A 85 39.50 -14.29 2.39
N ARG A 86 39.16 -13.40 3.33
CA ARG A 86 38.22 -13.69 4.41
C ARG A 86 37.14 -12.62 4.46
N ILE A 87 35.87 -13.02 4.52
CA ILE A 87 34.76 -12.08 4.67
C ILE A 87 34.63 -11.69 6.14
N VAL A 88 34.72 -10.38 6.40
CA VAL A 88 34.68 -9.81 7.75
C VAL A 88 33.45 -8.95 7.99
N GLY A 89 32.70 -8.62 6.95
CA GLY A 89 31.43 -7.92 7.05
C GLY A 89 30.56 -8.08 5.80
N VAL A 90 29.26 -7.83 5.95
CA VAL A 90 28.27 -7.93 4.88
C VAL A 90 27.19 -6.86 5.05
N ALA A 91 26.64 -6.38 3.95
CA ALA A 91 25.41 -5.59 3.90
C ALA A 91 24.46 -6.17 2.83
N GLU A 92 23.18 -6.34 3.21
CA GLU A 92 22.11 -6.83 2.35
C GLU A 92 21.10 -5.72 2.09
N TRP A 93 20.95 -5.33 0.82
CA TRP A 93 20.10 -4.23 0.41
C TRP A 93 18.97 -4.71 -0.51
N LEU A 94 17.74 -4.30 -0.24
CA LEU A 94 16.61 -4.46 -1.14
C LEU A 94 16.41 -3.16 -1.94
N PRO A 95 16.33 -3.23 -3.29
CA PRO A 95 16.11 -2.05 -4.10
C PRO A 95 14.68 -1.51 -3.96
N PRO A 96 14.43 -0.29 -4.48
CA PRO A 96 13.10 0.29 -4.56
C PRO A 96 12.08 -0.68 -5.18
N TYR A 97 10.89 -0.75 -4.58
CA TYR A 97 9.76 -1.60 -4.97
C TYR A 97 10.02 -3.11 -4.95
N CYS A 98 11.14 -3.55 -4.36
CA CYS A 98 11.54 -4.95 -4.31
C CYS A 98 11.50 -5.52 -2.88
N ARG A 99 10.75 -4.90 -1.97
CA ARG A 99 10.55 -5.46 -0.62
C ARG A 99 9.55 -6.62 -0.69
N PRO A 100 9.96 -7.84 -0.31
CA PRO A 100 9.04 -8.98 -0.28
C PRO A 100 7.92 -8.74 0.73
N GLY A 101 6.67 -8.83 0.28
CA GLY A 101 5.54 -8.90 1.18
C GLY A 101 5.43 -10.29 1.82
N PHE A 102 4.78 -10.37 2.99
CA PHE A 102 4.50 -11.66 3.65
C PHE A 102 3.71 -12.64 2.75
N TRP A 103 2.98 -12.12 1.78
CA TRP A 103 2.14 -12.89 0.87
C TRP A 103 2.84 -13.29 -0.44
N ASP A 104 4.10 -12.92 -0.64
CA ASP A 104 4.93 -13.38 -1.75
C ASP A 104 5.39 -14.83 -1.53
N PHE A 105 4.45 -15.73 -1.28
CA PHE A 105 4.69 -17.10 -0.84
C PHE A 105 5.56 -17.89 -1.82
N LYS A 106 5.42 -17.63 -3.14
CA LYS A 106 6.26 -18.25 -4.16
C LYS A 106 7.73 -17.84 -4.01
N LEU A 107 7.99 -16.57 -3.69
CA LEU A 107 9.32 -16.04 -3.46
C LEU A 107 9.90 -16.59 -2.15
N MET A 108 9.12 -16.55 -1.06
CA MET A 108 9.51 -17.08 0.25
C MET A 108 9.81 -18.58 0.19
N LEU A 109 8.98 -19.38 -0.50
CA LEU A 109 9.22 -20.81 -0.69
C LEU A 109 10.56 -21.05 -1.39
N LYS A 110 10.86 -20.32 -2.47
CA LYS A 110 12.14 -20.41 -3.18
C LYS A 110 13.32 -19.98 -2.32
N ALA A 111 13.13 -19.00 -1.44
CA ALA A 111 14.16 -18.53 -0.51
C ALA A 111 14.46 -19.55 0.62
N GLY A 112 13.62 -20.57 0.81
CA GLY A 112 13.82 -21.61 1.83
C GLY A 112 12.87 -21.53 3.03
N LEU A 113 11.69 -20.93 2.87
CA LEU A 113 10.67 -20.82 3.93
C LEU A 113 10.42 -22.11 4.71
N ILE A 114 10.41 -23.27 4.04
CA ILE A 114 10.20 -24.57 4.69
C ILE A 114 11.32 -24.88 5.69
N GLY A 115 12.57 -24.60 5.32
CA GLY A 115 13.74 -24.78 6.19
C GLY A 115 13.67 -23.86 7.41
N MET A 116 13.22 -22.62 7.20
CA MET A 116 13.00 -21.65 8.26
C MET A 116 11.90 -22.08 9.23
N ILE A 117 10.73 -22.52 8.73
CA ILE A 117 9.63 -23.03 9.59
C ILE A 117 10.10 -24.24 10.41
N ARG A 118 10.93 -25.12 9.84
CA ARG A 118 11.52 -26.25 10.59
C ARG A 118 12.52 -25.79 11.66
N ALA A 119 13.20 -24.66 11.44
CA ALA A 119 14.17 -24.11 12.36
C ALA A 119 13.52 -23.39 13.54
N TRP A 120 12.60 -22.45 13.28
CA TRP A 120 12.04 -21.53 14.28
C TRP A 120 10.55 -21.76 14.58
N GLY A 121 9.93 -22.74 13.91
CA GLY A 121 8.50 -23.00 14.02
C GLY A 121 7.64 -21.94 13.35
N ILE A 122 6.33 -22.21 13.31
CA ILE A 122 5.34 -21.26 12.80
C ILE A 122 5.32 -19.98 13.67
N THR A 123 5.54 -20.10 14.98
CA THR A 123 5.58 -18.94 15.88
C THR A 123 6.67 -17.94 15.48
N GLY A 124 7.88 -18.40 15.15
CA GLY A 124 8.95 -17.51 14.72
C GLY A 124 8.66 -16.84 13.36
N LEU A 125 8.05 -17.59 12.43
CA LEU A 125 7.54 -17.02 11.18
C LEU A 125 6.44 -15.96 11.43
N MET A 126 5.51 -16.20 12.35
CA MET A 126 4.44 -15.24 12.66
C MET A 126 5.01 -13.97 13.32
N ARG A 127 6.01 -14.11 14.22
CA ARG A 127 6.66 -12.97 14.86
C ARG A 127 7.46 -12.12 13.86
N SER A 128 8.21 -12.77 12.97
CA SER A 128 9.03 -12.07 11.97
C SER A 128 8.22 -11.55 10.77
N GLY A 129 7.15 -12.24 10.38
CA GLY A 129 6.30 -11.84 9.27
C GLY A 129 5.19 -10.87 9.68
N PHE A 130 4.29 -11.29 10.58
CA PHE A 130 3.11 -10.50 10.92
C PHE A 130 3.39 -9.37 11.89
N GLU A 131 4.08 -9.65 13.01
CA GLU A 131 4.30 -8.62 14.04
C GLU A 131 5.27 -7.53 13.57
N TRP A 132 6.14 -7.83 12.60
CA TRP A 132 7.11 -6.89 12.07
C TRP A 132 6.66 -6.20 10.77
N LEU A 133 6.26 -6.95 9.73
CA LEU A 133 5.92 -6.37 8.41
C LEU A 133 4.48 -5.83 8.39
N ASP A 134 3.49 -6.65 8.75
CA ASP A 134 2.07 -6.31 8.53
C ASP A 134 1.49 -5.34 9.57
N ASP A 135 1.84 -5.47 10.86
CA ASP A 135 1.34 -4.61 11.95
C ASP A 135 2.42 -3.71 12.59
N GLY A 136 3.65 -3.78 12.10
CA GLY A 136 4.85 -3.27 12.79
C GLY A 136 5.58 -2.12 12.11
N SER A 137 6.88 -2.31 11.88
CA SER A 137 7.84 -1.26 11.57
C SER A 137 7.61 -0.68 10.18
N GLU A 138 7.24 -1.52 9.21
CA GLU A 138 6.99 -1.10 7.83
C GLU A 138 5.75 -0.21 7.72
N GLN A 139 4.62 -0.61 8.31
CA GLN A 139 3.42 0.25 8.32
C GLN A 139 3.67 1.56 9.07
N LYS A 140 4.45 1.52 10.16
CA LYS A 140 4.85 2.72 10.86
C LYS A 140 5.73 3.61 9.98
N MET A 141 6.74 3.05 9.33
CA MET A 141 7.60 3.76 8.39
C MET A 141 6.79 4.37 7.24
N LEU A 142 5.89 3.62 6.60
CA LEU A 142 4.99 4.10 5.55
C LEU A 142 4.06 5.23 6.03
N LYS A 143 3.58 5.16 7.27
CA LYS A 143 2.77 6.21 7.86
C LYS A 143 3.58 7.47 8.09
N GLU A 144 4.75 7.34 8.71
CA GLU A 144 5.62 8.47 9.06
C GLU A 144 6.19 9.14 7.80
N PHE A 145 6.59 8.36 6.79
CA PHE A 145 7.00 8.89 5.48
C PHE A 145 5.93 9.77 4.84
N ARG A 146 4.68 9.30 4.84
CA ARG A 146 3.55 10.07 4.32
C ARG A 146 3.29 11.33 5.15
N GLN A 147 3.40 11.25 6.48
CA GLN A 147 3.18 12.40 7.36
C GLN A 147 4.28 13.47 7.22
N GLN A 148 5.51 13.06 6.97
CA GLN A 148 6.66 13.97 6.82
C GLN A 148 6.86 14.46 5.37
N GLY A 149 6.02 14.00 4.44
CA GLY A 149 6.12 14.40 3.03
C GLY A 149 7.33 13.81 2.30
N TYR A 150 7.87 12.69 2.78
CA TYR A 150 9.03 12.00 2.17
C TYR A 150 8.66 11.12 0.97
N GLY A 151 7.39 11.15 0.54
CA GLY A 151 6.90 10.29 -0.54
C GLY A 151 6.54 8.88 -0.06
N ASN A 152 6.77 7.88 -0.92
CA ASN A 152 6.45 6.49 -0.61
C ASN A 152 7.71 5.75 -0.13
N ALA A 153 7.64 5.09 1.03
CA ALA A 153 8.78 4.37 1.58
C ALA A 153 9.20 3.17 0.73
N GLU A 154 8.32 2.65 -0.14
CA GLU A 154 8.65 1.59 -1.10
C GLU A 154 9.67 2.04 -2.15
N GLU A 155 9.80 3.34 -2.40
CA GLU A 155 10.75 3.91 -3.37
C GLU A 155 12.18 4.00 -2.81
N ALA A 156 12.34 3.73 -1.51
CA ALA A 156 13.61 3.80 -0.81
C ALA A 156 14.32 2.43 -0.80
N TRP A 157 15.64 2.46 -0.96
CA TRP A 157 16.51 1.32 -0.70
C TRP A 157 16.40 0.91 0.77
N TYR A 158 16.18 -0.38 1.03
CA TYR A 158 16.06 -0.90 2.39
C TYR A 158 17.27 -1.73 2.77
N LEU A 159 17.96 -1.34 3.83
CA LEU A 159 19.00 -2.16 4.45
C LEU A 159 18.33 -3.27 5.25
N LEU A 160 18.31 -4.48 4.68
CA LEU A 160 17.73 -5.65 5.32
C LEU A 160 18.59 -6.09 6.51
N GLN A 161 19.91 -6.17 6.30
CA GLN A 161 20.89 -6.52 7.34
C GLN A 161 22.25 -5.89 7.07
N ILE A 162 22.98 -5.58 8.14
CA ILE A 162 24.40 -5.27 8.09
C ILE A 162 25.11 -5.95 9.26
N ALA A 163 26.18 -6.67 8.98
CA ALA A 163 26.93 -7.45 9.96
C ALA A 163 28.43 -7.23 9.79
N VAL A 164 29.13 -7.25 10.93
CA VAL A 164 30.59 -7.26 10.99
C VAL A 164 30.98 -8.25 12.07
N ARG A 165 31.89 -9.17 11.73
CA ARG A 165 32.35 -10.21 12.67
C ARG A 165 32.73 -9.59 14.01
N PRO A 166 32.26 -10.12 15.16
CA PRO A 166 32.47 -9.52 16.47
C PRO A 166 33.94 -9.16 16.76
N GLU A 167 34.86 -10.03 16.40
CA GLU A 167 36.29 -9.82 16.62
C GLU A 167 36.87 -8.68 15.78
N CYS A 168 36.24 -8.32 14.65
CA CYS A 168 36.67 -7.25 13.74
C CYS A 168 36.05 -5.89 14.08
N GLN A 169 35.09 -5.83 15.01
CA GLN A 169 34.45 -4.58 15.40
C GLN A 169 35.45 -3.66 16.11
N GLY A 170 35.54 -2.40 15.63
CA GLY A 170 36.39 -1.37 16.24
C GLY A 170 37.89 -1.44 15.91
N ARG A 171 38.33 -2.34 15.00
CA ARG A 171 39.76 -2.50 14.67
C ARG A 171 40.38 -1.35 13.85
N VAL A 172 39.58 -0.62 13.08
CA VAL A 172 40.06 0.41 12.16
C VAL A 172 39.43 1.78 12.46
N VAL A 173 40.16 2.85 12.16
CA VAL A 173 39.72 4.24 12.37
C VAL A 173 38.42 4.51 11.61
N GLN A 174 38.33 4.07 10.36
CA GLN A 174 37.12 4.08 9.54
C GLN A 174 36.47 2.70 9.63
N GLY A 175 35.62 2.48 10.65
CA GLY A 175 34.96 1.21 10.96
C GLY A 175 34.39 0.48 9.74
N TYR A 176 34.38 -0.85 9.78
CA TYR A 176 33.92 -1.71 8.66
C TYR A 176 32.46 -1.48 8.25
N MET A 177 31.57 -1.23 9.21
CA MET A 177 30.20 -0.80 8.92
C MET A 177 30.17 0.52 8.14
N SER A 178 31.06 1.47 8.46
CA SER A 178 31.15 2.75 7.75
C SER A 178 31.52 2.56 6.29
N LYS A 179 32.46 1.65 5.99
CA LYS A 179 32.85 1.36 4.61
C LYS A 179 31.69 0.76 3.81
N LEU A 180 30.96 -0.21 4.39
CA LEU A 180 29.80 -0.84 3.76
C LEU A 180 28.66 0.16 3.46
N LEU A 181 28.36 1.06 4.40
CA LEU A 181 27.35 2.10 4.18
C LEU A 181 27.80 3.13 3.14
N GLN A 182 29.06 3.54 3.17
CA GLN A 182 29.60 4.49 2.20
C GLN A 182 29.56 3.93 0.78
N GLU A 183 29.90 2.65 0.58
CA GLU A 183 29.78 2.03 -0.74
C GLU A 183 28.33 2.06 -1.27
N ALA A 184 27.34 1.79 -0.41
CA ALA A 184 25.94 1.87 -0.82
C ALA A 184 25.51 3.30 -1.18
N PHE A 185 25.98 4.30 -0.44
CA PHE A 185 25.70 5.71 -0.74
C PHE A 185 26.40 6.18 -2.02
N GLU A 186 27.61 5.72 -2.29
CA GLU A 186 28.32 5.99 -3.54
C GLU A 186 27.64 5.29 -4.73
N HIS A 187 27.09 4.10 -4.51
CA HIS A 187 26.34 3.36 -5.51
C HIS A 187 25.03 4.06 -5.90
N ALA A 188 24.33 4.65 -4.94
CA ALA A 188 23.06 5.35 -5.15
C ALA A 188 23.02 6.70 -4.41
N PRO A 189 23.76 7.73 -4.89
CA PRO A 189 23.96 8.98 -4.16
C PRO A 189 22.69 9.81 -3.94
N ASN A 190 21.72 9.65 -4.85
CA ASN A 190 20.47 10.39 -4.84
C ASN A 190 19.30 9.58 -4.25
N ALA A 191 19.58 8.39 -3.72
CA ALA A 191 18.53 7.54 -3.16
C ALA A 191 18.16 7.95 -1.73
N VAL A 192 16.90 7.67 -1.39
CA VAL A 192 16.45 7.56 -0.01
C VAL A 192 16.81 6.16 0.49
N PHE A 193 17.38 6.08 1.69
CA PHE A 193 17.71 4.81 2.33
C PHE A 193 16.91 4.65 3.62
N THR A 194 16.42 3.44 3.87
CA THR A 194 15.69 3.08 5.08
C THR A 194 16.32 1.86 5.73
N THR A 195 16.13 1.74 7.05
CA THR A 195 16.57 0.58 7.82
C THR A 195 15.80 0.54 9.12
N ASP A 196 15.78 -0.62 9.77
CA ASP A 196 15.40 -0.73 11.16
C ASP A 196 16.63 -1.06 12.02
N ALA A 197 16.89 -0.25 13.05
CA ALA A 197 17.91 -0.57 14.03
C ALA A 197 17.28 -1.36 15.19
N THR A 198 17.86 -2.52 15.48
CA THR A 198 17.38 -3.46 16.52
C THR A 198 17.90 -3.11 17.92
N SER A 199 18.74 -2.08 18.06
CA SER A 199 19.27 -1.62 19.34
C SER A 199 19.54 -0.12 19.33
N ALA A 200 19.54 0.49 20.52
CA ALA A 200 19.90 1.91 20.68
C ALA A 200 21.33 2.19 20.18
N LYS A 201 22.26 1.24 20.42
CA LYS A 201 23.64 1.33 19.93
C LYS A 201 23.67 1.38 18.39
N ALA A 202 22.95 0.51 17.70
CA ALA A 202 22.88 0.51 16.23
C ALA A 202 22.23 1.79 15.70
N ARG A 203 21.12 2.23 16.31
CA ARG A 203 20.44 3.50 15.98
C ARG A 203 21.42 4.68 16.03
N ASP A 204 22.19 4.79 17.11
CA ASP A 204 23.13 5.90 17.28
C ASP A 204 24.31 5.82 16.30
N ARG A 205 24.71 4.60 15.88
CA ARG A 205 25.65 4.43 14.77
C ARG A 205 25.08 4.94 13.45
N TYR A 206 23.84 4.61 13.12
CA TYR A 206 23.21 5.09 11.88
C TYR A 206 23.06 6.61 11.85
N LYS A 207 22.78 7.26 12.99
CA LYS A 207 22.72 8.73 13.07
C LYS A 207 23.99 9.42 12.59
N HIS A 208 25.17 8.83 12.81
CA HIS A 208 26.43 9.37 12.28
C HIS A 208 26.51 9.38 10.75
N PHE A 209 25.65 8.63 10.06
CA PHE A 209 25.55 8.58 8.59
C PHE A 209 24.39 9.42 8.04
N GLY A 210 23.78 10.27 8.88
CA GLY A 210 22.67 11.13 8.48
C GLY A 210 21.31 10.43 8.50
N TYR A 211 21.18 9.28 9.17
CA TYR A 211 19.88 8.68 9.41
C TYR A 211 19.13 9.43 10.53
N GLU A 212 17.86 9.66 10.31
CA GLU A 212 16.89 10.19 11.26
C GLU A 212 15.95 9.09 11.73
N VAL A 213 15.50 9.16 13.00
CA VAL A 213 14.52 8.21 13.53
C VAL A 213 13.13 8.71 13.17
N VAL A 214 12.41 7.95 12.34
CA VAL A 214 11.02 8.25 11.99
C VAL A 214 10.02 7.55 12.90
N GLY A 215 10.42 6.43 13.52
CA GLY A 215 9.53 5.68 14.39
C GLY A 215 10.25 4.78 15.37
N VAL A 216 9.59 4.51 16.50
CA VAL A 216 10.04 3.50 17.48
C VAL A 216 8.92 2.48 17.67
N LEU A 217 9.22 1.21 17.48
CA LEU A 217 8.29 0.09 17.69
C LEU A 217 8.78 -0.77 18.85
N THR A 218 7.91 -1.08 19.80
CA THR A 218 8.20 -2.06 20.84
C THR A 218 7.59 -3.41 20.44
N VAL A 219 8.44 -4.34 19.99
CA VAL A 219 8.07 -5.67 19.54
C VAL A 219 8.05 -6.62 20.75
N GLY A 220 7.12 -7.58 20.77
CA GLY A 220 7.11 -8.61 21.81
C GLY A 220 6.72 -8.13 23.21
N LYS A 221 6.12 -6.94 23.35
CA LYS A 221 5.59 -6.45 24.64
C LYS A 221 4.62 -7.47 25.24
N GLY A 222 4.82 -7.82 26.51
CA GLY A 222 4.06 -8.86 27.21
C GLY A 222 4.50 -10.30 26.90
N LYS A 223 5.51 -10.49 26.04
CA LYS A 223 6.00 -11.82 25.61
C LYS A 223 7.50 -12.03 25.85
N CYS A 224 8.31 -10.97 25.81
CA CYS A 224 9.75 -11.05 26.01
C CYS A 224 10.30 -9.86 26.80
N ASP A 225 11.50 -10.01 27.35
CA ASP A 225 12.25 -8.94 27.99
C ASP A 225 12.93 -8.03 26.95
N THR A 226 13.76 -7.10 27.44
CA THR A 226 14.52 -6.16 26.59
C THR A 226 15.66 -6.82 25.80
N GLN A 227 16.02 -8.06 26.13
CA GLN A 227 17.00 -8.89 25.41
C GLN A 227 16.31 -9.84 24.42
N GLY A 228 14.98 -9.77 24.30
CA GLY A 228 14.18 -10.62 23.42
C GLY A 228 13.97 -12.04 23.92
N LEU A 229 14.36 -12.35 25.15
CA LEU A 229 14.15 -13.66 25.77
C LEU A 229 12.74 -13.75 26.35
N GLU A 230 12.15 -14.94 26.33
CA GLU A 230 10.79 -15.17 26.86
C GLU A 230 10.66 -14.66 28.32
N ALA A 231 9.69 -13.78 28.55
CA ALA A 231 9.45 -13.18 29.88
C ALA A 231 7.95 -12.98 30.09
N LYS A 232 7.54 -12.75 31.35
CA LYS A 232 6.14 -12.56 31.74
C LYS A 232 6.01 -11.43 32.76
N GLY A 233 4.80 -10.90 32.90
CA GLY A 233 4.50 -9.84 33.87
C GLY A 233 5.27 -8.56 33.54
N ASP A 234 5.78 -7.90 34.59
CA ASP A 234 6.46 -6.62 34.48
C ASP A 234 7.81 -6.72 33.75
N ASP A 235 8.44 -7.89 33.74
CA ASP A 235 9.70 -8.14 33.05
C ASP A 235 9.53 -8.26 31.52
N ALA A 236 8.30 -8.47 31.04
CA ALA A 236 7.99 -8.63 29.62
C ALA A 236 7.87 -7.29 28.87
N ALA A 237 8.92 -6.46 28.98
CA ALA A 237 8.96 -5.10 28.45
C ALA A 237 8.93 -5.03 26.90
N GLY A 238 9.38 -6.08 26.21
CA GLY A 238 9.57 -6.11 24.77
C GLY A 238 10.90 -5.49 24.31
N VAL A 239 11.16 -5.60 23.01
CA VAL A 239 12.37 -5.11 22.34
C VAL A 239 12.03 -3.87 21.52
N ASN A 240 12.83 -2.81 21.66
CA ASN A 240 12.67 -1.61 20.83
C ASN A 240 13.41 -1.76 19.50
N SER A 241 12.67 -1.52 18.42
CA SER A 241 13.19 -1.28 17.08
C SER A 241 13.00 0.18 16.69
N TYR A 242 13.99 0.74 16.00
CA TYR A 242 13.98 2.12 15.53
C TYR A 242 13.93 2.12 14.01
N SER A 243 12.84 2.58 13.42
CA SER A 243 12.75 2.79 11.98
C SER A 243 13.47 4.08 11.63
N LEU A 244 14.41 4.00 10.70
CA LEU A 244 15.24 5.14 10.30
C LEU A 244 15.15 5.41 8.79
N VAL A 245 15.33 6.68 8.44
CA VAL A 245 15.45 7.16 7.07
C VAL A 245 16.70 8.01 6.91
N ARG A 246 17.37 7.91 5.78
CA ARG A 246 18.39 8.84 5.33
C ARG A 246 17.96 9.42 4.00
N MET A 247 17.76 10.73 3.96
CA MET A 247 17.47 11.47 2.73
C MET A 247 18.77 11.77 1.97
N PRO A 248 18.72 11.93 0.63
CA PRO A 248 19.88 12.40 -0.12
C PRO A 248 20.22 13.84 0.30
N SER A 249 21.51 14.21 0.25
CA SER A 249 22.01 15.53 0.71
C SER A 249 21.26 16.70 0.07
N ASP A 250 20.83 16.51 -1.17
CA ASP A 250 20.25 17.55 -2.02
C ASP A 250 18.76 17.78 -1.69
N TRP A 251 18.13 16.85 -0.96
CA TRP A 251 16.73 16.93 -0.56
C TRP A 251 16.45 18.12 0.38
N TYR A 252 17.37 18.44 1.29
CA TYR A 252 17.19 19.56 2.22
C TYR A 252 17.10 20.92 1.50
N TYR A 253 17.66 21.04 0.29
CA TYR A 253 17.52 22.24 -0.54
C TYR A 253 16.14 22.31 -1.23
N PHE A 254 15.55 21.16 -1.59
CA PHE A 254 14.24 21.10 -2.26
C PHE A 254 13.04 21.24 -1.29
N ALA A 255 13.12 20.62 -0.12
CA ALA A 255 12.02 20.64 0.85
C ALA A 255 11.81 22.04 1.49
N SER A 256 12.89 22.82 1.64
CA SER A 256 12.82 24.18 2.20
C SER A 256 12.19 25.20 1.23
N SER A 257 12.21 24.94 -0.07
CA SER A 257 11.73 25.88 -1.10
C SER A 257 10.27 25.65 -1.53
N ASN A 258 9.73 24.43 -1.41
CA ASN A 258 8.37 24.10 -1.89
C ASN A 258 7.26 24.16 -0.82
N TRP A 259 7.58 24.18 0.48
CA TRP A 259 6.56 24.13 1.53
C TRP A 259 5.69 25.41 1.64
N GLU A 260 6.19 26.56 1.17
CA GLU A 260 5.45 27.83 1.19
C GLU A 260 4.39 27.93 0.07
N ALA A 261 4.51 27.12 -0.99
CA ALA A 261 3.65 27.24 -2.17
C ALA A 261 2.29 26.52 -2.06
N SER A 262 2.10 25.62 -1.08
CA SER A 262 0.91 24.75 -1.01
C SER A 262 -0.28 25.31 -0.21
N ARG A 263 -0.30 26.62 0.10
CA ARG A 263 -1.47 27.29 0.68
C ARG A 263 -2.16 28.14 -0.40
N ILE A 264 -3.04 27.56 -1.22
CA ILE A 264 -3.91 28.36 -2.11
C ILE A 264 -5.39 27.96 -2.00
N THR A 265 -6.17 29.02 -1.81
CA THR A 265 -7.60 29.35 -1.81
C THR A 265 -8.54 28.52 -2.72
N PRO A 266 -9.81 28.29 -2.33
CA PRO A 266 -10.82 27.66 -3.19
C PRO A 266 -11.15 28.49 -4.44
N MET A 267 -11.12 27.86 -5.62
CA MET A 267 -11.49 28.47 -6.90
C MET A 267 -12.98 28.25 -7.21
N THR A 268 -13.68 29.33 -7.51
CA THR A 268 -15.02 29.33 -8.13
C THR A 268 -14.88 29.33 -9.65
N THR A 269 -15.23 28.23 -10.31
CA THR A 269 -15.28 28.16 -11.78
C THR A 269 -16.68 28.48 -12.29
N GLY A 270 -16.78 29.47 -13.19
CA GLY A 270 -18.03 29.86 -13.84
C GLY A 270 -18.45 28.90 -14.96
N THR A 271 -19.75 28.71 -15.15
CA THR A 271 -20.33 28.01 -16.32
C THR A 271 -21.58 28.72 -16.88
N PRO A 272 -21.93 28.46 -18.16
CA PRO A 272 -22.90 29.23 -18.95
C PRO A 272 -24.37 28.86 -18.68
N LYS A 273 -25.26 29.80 -19.00
CA LYS A 273 -26.69 29.86 -18.70
C LYS A 273 -27.53 28.67 -19.23
N ALA A 274 -28.05 27.85 -18.30
CA ALA A 274 -29.28 27.08 -18.45
C ALA A 274 -29.86 26.81 -17.05
N ASN A 275 -31.15 27.13 -16.83
CA ASN A 275 -31.98 26.99 -15.62
C ASN A 275 -31.25 27.14 -14.26
N ASN A 276 -31.54 28.25 -13.57
CA ASN A 276 -30.86 28.84 -12.41
C ASN A 276 -30.78 28.01 -11.10
N ALA A 277 -30.83 26.69 -11.13
CA ALA A 277 -30.46 25.92 -9.95
C ALA A 277 -28.94 26.02 -9.79
N LYS A 278 -28.49 26.69 -8.72
CA LYS A 278 -27.06 26.81 -8.42
C LYS A 278 -26.56 25.42 -8.08
N THR A 279 -25.64 24.88 -8.88
CA THR A 279 -24.97 23.62 -8.55
C THR A 279 -23.58 23.89 -8.01
N THR A 280 -23.16 23.15 -7.00
CA THR A 280 -21.78 23.16 -6.50
C THR A 280 -21.24 21.74 -6.43
N VAL A 281 -19.91 21.62 -6.45
CA VAL A 281 -19.26 20.36 -6.12
C VAL A 281 -18.57 20.50 -4.76
N ARG A 282 -18.63 19.44 -3.95
CA ARG A 282 -17.90 19.34 -2.68
C ARG A 282 -17.49 17.90 -2.40
N LEU A 283 -16.61 17.72 -1.41
CA LEU A 283 -16.36 16.40 -0.82
C LEU A 283 -17.63 15.89 -0.12
N ALA A 284 -17.90 14.61 -0.29
CA ALA A 284 -18.94 13.92 0.43
C ALA A 284 -18.50 13.68 1.88
N THR A 285 -19.47 13.77 2.78
CA THR A 285 -19.40 13.34 4.18
C THR A 285 -20.16 12.01 4.32
N GLU A 286 -19.99 11.33 5.45
CA GLU A 286 -20.73 10.08 5.72
C GLU A 286 -22.25 10.28 5.71
N ALA A 287 -22.74 11.46 6.09
CA ALA A 287 -24.15 11.82 6.03
C ALA A 287 -24.72 11.86 4.60
N ASP A 288 -23.85 12.00 3.59
CA ASP A 288 -24.27 12.03 2.18
C ASP A 288 -24.48 10.63 1.59
N PHE A 289 -24.00 9.56 2.25
CA PHE A 289 -23.92 8.22 1.65
C PHE A 289 -25.27 7.62 1.29
N GLU A 290 -26.31 7.92 2.06
CA GLU A 290 -27.67 7.45 1.77
C GLU A 290 -28.20 8.07 0.47
N ALA A 291 -28.07 9.40 0.33
CA ALA A 291 -28.47 10.12 -0.88
C ALA A 291 -27.61 9.73 -2.09
N ILE A 292 -26.31 9.50 -1.92
CA ILE A 292 -25.43 8.99 -2.98
C ILE A 292 -25.91 7.60 -3.43
N THR A 293 -26.23 6.73 -2.48
CA THR A 293 -26.74 5.38 -2.78
C THR A 293 -28.03 5.45 -3.61
N ASP A 294 -28.92 6.38 -3.31
CA ASP A 294 -30.13 6.63 -4.12
C ASP A 294 -29.80 7.08 -5.55
N VAL A 295 -28.83 7.96 -5.72
CA VAL A 295 -28.35 8.37 -7.03
C VAL A 295 -27.76 7.19 -7.80
N VAL A 296 -26.93 6.36 -7.15
CA VAL A 296 -26.35 5.13 -7.75
C VAL A 296 -27.46 4.21 -8.23
N VAL A 297 -28.40 3.87 -7.35
CA VAL A 297 -29.48 2.94 -7.70
C VAL A 297 -30.30 3.46 -8.87
N ASN A 298 -30.69 4.73 -8.86
CA ASN A 298 -31.48 5.30 -9.95
C ASN A 298 -30.71 5.39 -11.27
N ALA A 299 -29.40 5.65 -11.22
CA ALA A 299 -28.54 5.71 -12.40
C ALA A 299 -28.27 4.33 -13.01
N PHE A 300 -28.07 3.30 -12.16
CA PHE A 300 -27.57 1.99 -12.58
C PHE A 300 -28.61 0.86 -12.58
N VAL A 301 -29.86 1.12 -12.16
CA VAL A 301 -30.92 0.09 -12.10
C VAL A 301 -31.14 -0.66 -13.43
N HIS A 302 -30.88 -0.01 -14.57
CA HIS A 302 -30.98 -0.62 -15.91
C HIS A 302 -29.63 -0.66 -16.64
N ASP A 303 -28.53 -0.41 -15.94
CA ASP A 303 -27.20 -0.50 -16.54
C ASP A 303 -26.86 -1.97 -16.84
N PRO A 304 -26.51 -2.33 -18.08
CA PRO A 304 -26.24 -3.71 -18.44
C PRO A 304 -25.15 -4.36 -17.60
N VAL A 305 -24.05 -3.66 -17.30
CA VAL A 305 -22.95 -4.26 -16.54
C VAL A 305 -23.39 -4.57 -15.11
N TYR A 306 -24.17 -3.68 -14.51
CA TYR A 306 -24.69 -3.87 -13.16
C TYR A 306 -25.72 -4.99 -13.10
N ASN A 307 -26.58 -5.11 -14.12
CA ASN A 307 -27.50 -6.23 -14.25
C ASN A 307 -26.75 -7.57 -14.34
N TYR A 308 -25.64 -7.59 -15.08
CA TYR A 308 -24.78 -8.77 -15.22
C TYR A 308 -24.09 -9.13 -13.90
N PHE A 309 -23.50 -8.15 -13.21
CA PHE A 309 -22.89 -8.37 -11.90
C PHE A 309 -23.93 -8.87 -10.88
N GLY A 310 -25.15 -8.33 -10.94
CA GLY A 310 -26.29 -8.73 -10.12
C GLY A 310 -26.86 -10.09 -10.48
N SER A 311 -26.40 -10.70 -11.59
CA SER A 311 -26.93 -11.96 -12.11
C SER A 311 -28.45 -11.92 -12.31
N LEU A 312 -28.97 -10.78 -12.75
CA LEU A 312 -30.40 -10.55 -12.89
C LEU A 312 -31.00 -11.40 -14.01
N LYS A 313 -32.23 -11.86 -13.81
CA LYS A 313 -33.02 -12.59 -14.82
C LYS A 313 -33.97 -11.67 -15.57
N GLU A 314 -34.38 -10.59 -14.94
CA GLU A 314 -35.29 -9.58 -15.47
C GLU A 314 -34.84 -8.19 -14.99
N LEU A 315 -35.27 -7.15 -15.70
CA LEU A 315 -34.96 -5.77 -15.32
C LEU A 315 -35.73 -5.39 -14.06
N ILE A 316 -35.05 -4.69 -13.15
CA ILE A 316 -35.67 -4.16 -11.92
C ILE A 316 -36.65 -3.04 -12.31
N PRO A 317 -37.93 -3.09 -11.92
CA PRO A 317 -38.85 -1.99 -12.12
C PRO A 317 -38.39 -0.72 -11.38
N LYS A 318 -38.40 0.44 -12.04
CA LYS A 318 -37.89 1.69 -11.44
C LYS A 318 -38.73 2.16 -10.24
N ASP A 319 -40.04 1.97 -10.34
CA ASP A 319 -41.10 2.47 -9.47
C ASP A 319 -41.39 1.56 -8.26
N LYS A 320 -40.86 0.33 -8.25
CA LYS A 320 -41.11 -0.63 -7.17
C LYS A 320 -39.88 -0.78 -6.29
N ASN A 321 -40.11 -0.77 -4.97
CA ASN A 321 -39.07 -1.20 -4.05
C ASN A 321 -39.02 -2.73 -4.05
N THR A 322 -38.01 -3.29 -4.69
CA THR A 322 -37.81 -4.74 -4.83
C THR A 322 -36.58 -5.15 -4.03
N LYS A 323 -36.48 -6.44 -3.70
CA LYS A 323 -35.31 -7.00 -3.04
C LYS A 323 -34.04 -6.76 -3.86
N GLU A 324 -34.12 -6.83 -5.17
CA GLU A 324 -33.03 -6.58 -6.10
C GLU A 324 -32.57 -5.11 -6.06
N LYS A 325 -33.50 -4.16 -5.89
CA LYS A 325 -33.18 -2.75 -5.68
C LYS A 325 -32.46 -2.52 -4.35
N ASP A 326 -32.93 -3.13 -3.27
CA ASP A 326 -32.27 -3.10 -1.96
C ASP A 326 -30.87 -3.75 -2.02
N ASN A 327 -30.72 -4.82 -2.80
CA ASN A 327 -29.46 -5.48 -3.04
C ASN A 327 -28.46 -4.54 -3.73
N LEU A 328 -28.92 -3.75 -4.72
CA LEU A 328 -28.12 -2.74 -5.38
C LEU A 328 -27.76 -1.58 -4.44
N ARG A 329 -28.68 -1.15 -3.57
CA ARG A 329 -28.36 -0.14 -2.52
C ARG A 329 -27.20 -0.60 -1.63
N ARG A 330 -27.26 -1.85 -1.14
CA ARG A 330 -26.19 -2.42 -0.30
C ARG A 330 -24.85 -2.52 -1.02
N TRP A 331 -24.87 -2.84 -2.30
CA TRP A 331 -23.67 -2.87 -3.13
C TRP A 331 -23.06 -1.47 -3.31
N ALA A 332 -23.89 -0.47 -3.59
CA ALA A 332 -23.44 0.92 -3.71
C ALA A 332 -22.81 1.40 -2.39
N TYR A 333 -23.47 1.16 -1.27
CA TYR A 333 -22.96 1.52 0.05
C TYR A 333 -21.63 0.81 0.38
N PHE A 334 -21.50 -0.47 -0.02
CA PHE A 334 -20.26 -1.22 0.11
C PHE A 334 -19.12 -0.57 -0.70
N LEU A 335 -19.37 -0.13 -1.94
CA LEU A 335 -18.34 0.54 -2.76
C LEU A 335 -17.91 1.89 -2.18
N LEU A 336 -18.86 2.71 -1.71
CA LEU A 336 -18.56 3.99 -1.06
C LEU A 336 -17.63 3.78 0.14
N ASN A 337 -17.94 2.80 1.00
CA ASN A 337 -17.08 2.43 2.13
C ASN A 337 -15.73 1.91 1.68
N MET A 338 -15.67 1.06 0.65
CA MET A 338 -14.39 0.60 0.12
C MET A 338 -13.53 1.75 -0.38
N CYS A 339 -14.10 2.69 -1.12
CA CYS A 339 -13.41 3.88 -1.61
C CYS A 339 -12.77 4.63 -0.43
N VAL A 340 -13.55 5.02 0.58
CA VAL A 340 -13.05 5.77 1.74
C VAL A 340 -12.01 4.97 2.54
N LEU A 341 -12.27 3.69 2.83
CA LEU A 341 -11.34 2.84 3.57
C LEU A 341 -10.06 2.53 2.79
N GLY A 342 -10.13 2.56 1.46
CA GLY A 342 -8.97 2.50 0.56
C GLY A 342 -8.15 3.80 0.51
N GLY A 343 -8.59 4.85 1.22
CA GLY A 343 -8.00 6.18 1.18
C GLY A 343 -8.40 6.98 -0.05
N GLY A 344 -9.46 6.57 -0.75
CA GLY A 344 -10.11 7.34 -1.79
C GLY A 344 -10.96 8.47 -1.22
N ARG A 345 -11.37 9.36 -2.11
CA ARG A 345 -12.26 10.49 -1.81
C ARG A 345 -13.50 10.39 -2.67
N ILE A 346 -14.62 10.87 -2.15
CA ILE A 346 -15.89 10.92 -2.87
C ILE A 346 -16.25 12.38 -3.04
N THR A 347 -16.52 12.79 -4.28
CA THR A 347 -17.01 14.13 -4.60
C THR A 347 -18.49 14.03 -4.99
N VAL A 348 -19.30 15.00 -4.62
CA VAL A 348 -20.74 15.06 -4.93
C VAL A 348 -21.07 16.35 -5.66
N LEU A 349 -21.93 16.23 -6.68
CA LEU A 349 -22.58 17.36 -7.33
C LEU A 349 -23.91 17.63 -6.59
N VAL A 350 -23.98 18.79 -5.96
CA VAL A 350 -25.10 19.24 -5.16
C VAL A 350 -25.86 20.31 -5.91
N GLU A 351 -27.17 20.13 -6.03
CA GLU A 351 -28.10 21.14 -6.51
C GLU A 351 -28.70 21.86 -5.30
N HIS A 352 -28.50 23.17 -5.25
CA HIS A 352 -29.06 24.02 -4.21
C HIS A 352 -30.49 24.42 -4.58
N PRO A 353 -31.43 24.42 -3.62
CA PRO A 353 -32.76 24.96 -3.88
C PRO A 353 -32.64 26.40 -4.37
N VAL A 354 -33.47 26.75 -5.35
CA VAL A 354 -33.59 28.14 -5.81
C VAL A 354 -34.15 28.92 -4.64
N GLN A 355 -33.37 29.88 -4.11
CA GLN A 355 -33.89 30.87 -3.17
C GLN A 355 -34.85 31.76 -3.95
N ASP A 356 -36.11 31.34 -4.08
CA ASP A 356 -37.17 32.24 -4.49
C ASP A 356 -37.27 33.33 -3.43
N ASN A 357 -37.24 34.59 -3.87
CA ASN A 357 -37.35 35.74 -2.98
C ASN A 357 -38.60 35.56 -2.09
N GLU A 358 -38.39 35.52 -0.77
CA GLU A 358 -39.38 35.22 0.28
C GLU A 358 -40.60 36.16 0.34
N ALA A 359 -40.73 37.12 -0.57
CA ALA A 359 -41.68 38.22 -0.47
C ALA A 359 -43.16 37.84 -0.72
N ASP A 360 -43.47 36.66 -1.26
CA ASP A 360 -44.84 36.29 -1.69
C ASP A 360 -45.40 34.98 -1.09
N ARG A 361 -44.76 34.33 -0.11
CA ARG A 361 -45.20 33.01 0.38
C ARG A 361 -46.11 33.09 1.62
N ASN A 362 -47.18 32.29 1.58
CA ASN A 362 -48.28 32.23 2.54
C ASN A 362 -47.97 31.26 3.71
N ASP A 363 -48.32 31.61 4.95
CA ASP A 363 -47.83 30.95 6.19
C ASP A 363 -48.14 29.43 6.31
N ASN A 364 -49.11 28.91 5.54
CA ASN A 364 -49.47 27.48 5.57
C ASN A 364 -48.58 26.58 4.70
N GLU A 365 -47.59 27.13 3.98
CA GLU A 365 -46.67 26.39 3.10
C GLU A 365 -45.32 26.06 3.77
N TYR A 366 -45.14 26.40 5.05
CA TYR A 366 -43.84 26.35 5.73
C TYR A 366 -43.27 24.93 5.93
N ASP A 367 -44.12 23.96 6.30
CA ASP A 367 -43.66 22.59 6.59
C ASP A 367 -43.31 21.79 5.32
N ARG A 368 -43.96 22.06 4.18
CA ARG A 368 -43.60 21.46 2.89
C ARG A 368 -42.32 22.06 2.31
N VAL A 369 -42.14 23.38 2.47
CA VAL A 369 -40.96 24.09 1.97
C VAL A 369 -39.70 23.74 2.75
N ALA A 370 -39.80 23.44 4.05
CA ALA A 370 -38.65 23.03 4.87
C ALA A 370 -38.02 21.69 4.45
N GLU A 371 -38.82 20.75 3.88
CA GLU A 371 -38.28 19.51 3.31
C GLU A 371 -37.69 19.72 1.90
N GLU A 372 -38.27 20.65 1.12
CA GLU A 372 -37.78 21.02 -0.23
C GLU A 372 -36.53 21.92 -0.21
N ALA A 373 -36.20 22.55 0.92
CA ALA A 373 -35.05 23.43 1.09
C ALA A 373 -33.70 22.69 1.37
N LYS A 374 -33.68 21.35 1.33
CA LYS A 374 -32.44 20.58 1.53
C LYS A 374 -31.64 20.48 0.24
N GLU A 375 -30.32 20.63 0.35
CA GLU A 375 -29.36 20.31 -0.71
C GLU A 375 -29.66 18.94 -1.33
N ARG A 376 -29.80 18.89 -2.67
CA ARG A 376 -30.06 17.63 -3.38
C ARG A 376 -28.80 17.14 -4.05
N ILE A 377 -28.33 15.94 -3.68
CA ILE A 377 -27.23 15.28 -4.40
C ILE A 377 -27.79 14.72 -5.71
N VAL A 378 -27.24 15.18 -6.83
CA VAL A 378 -27.68 14.82 -8.20
C VAL A 378 -26.61 14.06 -8.98
N GLY A 379 -25.41 13.92 -8.42
CA GLY A 379 -24.30 13.17 -8.99
C GLY A 379 -23.19 12.94 -7.97
N PHE A 380 -22.36 11.93 -8.21
CA PHE A 380 -21.20 11.62 -7.38
C PHE A 380 -20.11 10.94 -8.22
N ALA A 381 -18.89 10.91 -7.68
CA ALA A 381 -17.76 10.20 -8.24
C ALA A 381 -16.84 9.76 -7.11
N GLU A 382 -16.30 8.56 -7.29
CA GLU A 382 -15.33 7.94 -6.40
C GLU A 382 -13.96 8.07 -7.03
N TRP A 383 -12.99 8.49 -6.21
CA TRP A 383 -11.62 8.74 -6.63
C TRP A 383 -10.69 7.89 -5.78
N MET A 384 -10.02 6.94 -6.42
CA MET A 384 -8.96 6.19 -5.78
C MET A 384 -7.61 6.90 -6.00
N PRO A 385 -6.71 6.93 -5.00
CA PRO A 385 -5.38 7.51 -5.17
C PRO A 385 -4.56 6.73 -6.21
N PRO A 386 -3.54 7.36 -6.81
CA PRO A 386 -2.55 6.65 -7.62
C PRO A 386 -1.98 5.45 -6.85
N ASN A 387 -1.77 4.34 -7.55
CA ASN A 387 -1.24 3.08 -7.00
C ASN A 387 -2.07 2.42 -5.89
N LYS A 388 -3.24 2.96 -5.53
CA LYS A 388 -4.17 2.31 -4.61
C LYS A 388 -5.30 1.67 -5.39
N ARG A 389 -5.38 0.34 -5.28
CA ARG A 389 -6.53 -0.44 -5.75
C ARG A 389 -7.12 -1.19 -4.56
N VAL A 390 -8.42 -1.12 -4.36
CA VAL A 390 -9.07 -2.00 -3.38
C VAL A 390 -9.28 -3.34 -4.05
N ALA A 391 -8.48 -4.32 -3.64
CA ALA A 391 -8.57 -5.67 -4.13
C ALA A 391 -9.22 -6.60 -3.08
N LEU A 392 -9.76 -7.73 -3.52
CA LEU A 392 -10.40 -8.70 -2.62
C LEU A 392 -9.45 -9.21 -1.52
N TRP A 393 -8.13 -9.18 -1.76
CA TRP A 393 -7.13 -9.58 -0.77
C TRP A 393 -6.87 -8.52 0.31
N HIS A 394 -7.41 -7.31 0.20
CA HIS A 394 -7.44 -6.34 1.30
C HIS A 394 -8.52 -6.72 2.32
N VAL A 395 -8.40 -7.90 2.92
CA VAL A 395 -9.44 -8.56 3.73
C VAL A 395 -9.98 -7.65 4.82
N ARG A 396 -9.11 -6.87 5.49
CA ARG A 396 -9.53 -5.91 6.53
C ARG A 396 -10.42 -4.80 5.97
N THR A 397 -10.04 -4.22 4.83
CA THR A 397 -10.82 -3.19 4.12
C THR A 397 -12.15 -3.76 3.64
N MET A 398 -12.12 -4.95 3.00
CA MET A 398 -13.31 -5.67 2.55
C MET A 398 -14.28 -5.96 3.69
N TYR A 399 -13.77 -6.47 4.81
CA TYR A 399 -14.56 -6.76 6.00
C TYR A 399 -15.21 -5.50 6.56
N LYS A 400 -14.44 -4.43 6.77
CA LYS A 400 -14.93 -3.14 7.27
C LYS A 400 -15.94 -2.49 6.32
N ALA A 401 -15.76 -2.65 5.01
CA ALA A 401 -16.71 -2.14 4.02
C ALA A 401 -18.04 -2.91 4.00
N GLY A 402 -18.11 -4.09 4.63
CA GLY A 402 -19.33 -4.90 4.72
C GLY A 402 -19.41 -6.06 3.73
N ILE A 403 -18.27 -6.64 3.32
CA ILE A 403 -18.23 -7.73 2.32
C ILE A 403 -19.12 -8.92 2.66
N LEU A 404 -19.33 -9.23 3.95
CA LEU A 404 -20.22 -10.32 4.38
C LEU A 404 -21.69 -10.02 4.04
N GLY A 405 -22.11 -8.77 4.19
CA GLY A 405 -23.43 -8.32 3.76
C GLY A 405 -23.57 -8.46 2.25
N MET A 406 -22.53 -8.06 1.51
CA MET A 406 -22.46 -8.18 0.06
C MET A 406 -22.55 -9.63 -0.43
N LEU A 407 -21.77 -10.54 0.15
CA LEU A 407 -21.78 -11.97 -0.18
C LEU A 407 -23.15 -12.63 0.07
N ARG A 408 -23.87 -12.21 1.12
CA ARG A 408 -25.24 -12.72 1.39
C ARG A 408 -26.26 -12.27 0.34
N VAL A 409 -26.01 -11.13 -0.29
CA VAL A 409 -26.97 -10.41 -1.13
C VAL A 409 -26.74 -10.76 -2.61
N TRP A 410 -25.48 -10.77 -3.07
CA TRP A 410 -25.11 -11.02 -4.47
C TRP A 410 -24.46 -12.40 -4.69
N GLY A 411 -24.19 -13.14 -3.62
CA GLY A 411 -23.44 -14.39 -3.69
C GLY A 411 -21.96 -14.18 -4.04
N PHE A 412 -21.20 -15.27 -3.98
CA PHE A 412 -19.77 -15.25 -4.34
C PHE A 412 -19.57 -14.94 -5.83
N ASN A 413 -20.45 -15.45 -6.71
CA ASN A 413 -20.35 -15.23 -8.14
C ASN A 413 -20.56 -13.75 -8.51
N GLY A 414 -21.53 -13.06 -7.92
CA GLY A 414 -21.73 -11.62 -8.18
C GLY A 414 -20.54 -10.78 -7.76
N LEU A 415 -19.94 -11.09 -6.61
CA LEU A 415 -18.72 -10.43 -6.12
C LEU A 415 -17.50 -10.68 -7.03
N MET A 416 -17.31 -11.92 -7.49
CA MET A 416 -16.18 -12.27 -8.36
C MET A 416 -16.28 -11.60 -9.73
N VAL A 417 -17.52 -11.36 -10.20
CA VAL A 417 -17.76 -10.75 -11.51
C VAL A 417 -17.67 -9.21 -11.42
N SER A 418 -17.97 -8.60 -10.28
CA SER A 418 -17.94 -7.13 -10.09
C SER A 418 -16.53 -6.52 -9.97
N GLN A 419 -15.47 -7.22 -10.37
CA GLN A 419 -14.08 -6.74 -10.25
C GLN A 419 -13.67 -5.66 -11.27
N ILE A 420 -14.60 -5.08 -12.03
CA ILE A 420 -14.32 -4.14 -13.12
C ILE A 420 -14.98 -2.78 -12.79
N TRP A 421 -14.19 -1.70 -12.92
CA TRP A 421 -14.26 -0.39 -12.23
C TRP A 421 -15.28 0.60 -12.83
N TYR A 422 -15.81 1.56 -12.04
CA TYR A 422 -16.63 2.71 -12.52
C TYR A 422 -16.34 3.99 -11.70
N MET A 423 -16.31 5.23 -12.21
CA MET A 423 -17.47 6.10 -12.52
C MET A 423 -17.05 7.53 -13.00
N SER A 424 -18.01 8.44 -13.29
CA SER A 424 -17.79 9.73 -13.98
C SER A 424 -18.66 10.95 -13.61
N LYS A 425 -18.39 12.06 -14.34
CA LYS A 425 -18.98 13.42 -14.39
C LYS A 425 -18.44 14.46 -13.42
N LEU A 426 -17.84 14.07 -12.30
CA LEU A 426 -17.01 14.98 -11.48
C LEU A 426 -15.58 15.10 -11.99
N ILE A 427 -15.36 14.53 -13.18
CA ILE A 427 -14.03 14.21 -13.65
C ILE A 427 -13.18 15.48 -13.87
N ARG A 428 -13.82 16.60 -14.25
CA ARG A 428 -13.13 17.89 -14.44
C ARG A 428 -12.47 18.40 -13.16
N GLU A 429 -13.13 18.32 -12.01
CA GLU A 429 -12.53 18.74 -10.74
C GLU A 429 -11.38 17.84 -10.32
N GLY A 430 -11.49 16.53 -10.57
CA GLY A 430 -10.36 15.61 -10.37
C GLY A 430 -9.16 15.96 -11.23
N PHE A 431 -9.36 16.44 -12.46
CA PHE A 431 -8.30 16.89 -13.35
C PHE A 431 -7.64 18.18 -12.88
N ASP A 432 -8.44 19.15 -12.41
CA ASP A 432 -7.92 20.43 -11.92
C ASP A 432 -7.05 20.24 -10.67
N HIS A 433 -7.35 19.22 -9.86
CA HIS A 433 -6.53 18.87 -8.70
C HIS A 433 -5.19 18.19 -9.04
N GLU A 434 -5.13 17.42 -10.13
CA GLU A 434 -3.95 16.62 -10.49
C GLU A 434 -3.75 16.64 -12.02
N PRO A 435 -3.34 17.78 -12.61
CA PRO A 435 -3.30 17.96 -14.07
C PRO A 435 -2.25 17.08 -14.76
N SER A 436 -1.26 16.59 -14.02
CA SER A 436 -0.20 15.69 -14.48
C SER A 436 -0.54 14.20 -14.33
N ALA A 437 -1.69 13.85 -13.75
CA ALA A 437 -2.05 12.46 -13.53
C ALA A 437 -2.64 11.80 -14.79
N ILE A 438 -2.36 10.50 -14.96
CA ILE A 438 -3.05 9.64 -15.91
C ILE A 438 -4.33 9.15 -15.25
N PHE A 439 -5.47 9.40 -15.87
CA PHE A 439 -6.76 8.92 -15.36
C PHE A 439 -7.23 7.73 -16.18
N THR A 440 -7.71 6.70 -15.51
CA THR A 440 -8.32 5.52 -16.16
C THR A 440 -9.71 5.30 -15.62
N LEU A 441 -10.65 4.92 -16.48
CA LEU A 441 -11.99 4.48 -16.09
C LEU A 441 -12.50 3.43 -17.08
N ASP A 442 -13.56 2.71 -16.72
CA ASP A 442 -14.33 1.92 -17.68
C ASP A 442 -15.71 2.56 -17.88
N ALA A 443 -16.18 2.63 -19.12
CA ALA A 443 -17.55 3.03 -19.44
C ALA A 443 -18.43 1.78 -19.57
N THR A 444 -19.54 1.71 -18.83
CA THR A 444 -20.51 0.60 -18.89
C THR A 444 -21.34 0.55 -20.17
N THR A 445 -21.45 1.67 -20.89
CA THR A 445 -22.32 1.81 -22.05
C THR A 445 -21.64 2.66 -23.11
N ALA A 446 -22.05 2.51 -24.37
CA ALA A 446 -21.59 3.40 -25.44
C ALA A 446 -21.93 4.87 -25.15
N GLY A 447 -23.10 5.14 -24.56
CA GLY A 447 -23.51 6.49 -24.19
C GLY A 447 -22.64 7.12 -23.09
N SER A 448 -22.15 6.34 -22.11
CA SER A 448 -21.20 6.85 -21.12
C SER A 448 -19.80 7.04 -21.73
N ARG A 449 -19.34 6.10 -22.58
CA ARG A 449 -18.09 6.24 -23.34
C ARG A 449 -18.04 7.55 -24.12
N ASP A 450 -19.09 7.85 -24.89
CA ASP A 450 -19.14 9.04 -25.73
C ASP A 450 -19.12 10.33 -24.88
N LYS A 451 -19.81 10.34 -23.74
CA LYS A 451 -19.75 11.44 -22.76
C LYS A 451 -18.36 11.64 -22.19
N TYR A 452 -17.59 10.57 -21.97
CA TYR A 452 -16.21 10.65 -21.44
C TYR A 452 -15.23 11.12 -22.50
N ALA A 453 -15.42 10.69 -23.75
CA ALA A 453 -14.66 11.19 -24.88
C ALA A 453 -14.77 12.72 -25.01
N HIS A 454 -15.96 13.29 -24.78
CA HIS A 454 -16.15 14.74 -24.76
C HIS A 454 -15.36 15.50 -23.68
N VAL A 455 -14.83 14.83 -22.65
CA VAL A 455 -13.97 15.44 -21.61
C VAL A 455 -12.51 14.99 -21.68
N GLY A 456 -12.13 14.37 -22.82
CA GLY A 456 -10.75 14.06 -23.17
C GLY A 456 -10.29 12.63 -22.85
N PHE A 457 -11.20 11.69 -22.55
CA PHE A 457 -10.83 10.28 -22.47
C PHE A 457 -10.79 9.63 -23.86
N GLU A 458 -9.80 8.77 -24.06
CA GLU A 458 -9.66 7.95 -25.26
C GLU A 458 -9.96 6.49 -24.90
N THR A 459 -10.70 5.78 -25.76
CA THR A 459 -10.93 4.35 -25.58
C THR A 459 -9.67 3.58 -25.94
N VAL A 460 -9.13 2.84 -24.96
CA VAL A 460 -7.93 1.99 -25.14
C VAL A 460 -8.28 0.53 -25.42
N GLY A 461 -9.51 0.12 -25.09
CA GLY A 461 -9.96 -1.25 -25.31
C GLY A 461 -11.45 -1.43 -25.08
N VAL A 462 -11.98 -2.52 -25.63
CA VAL A 462 -13.34 -3.00 -25.36
C VAL A 462 -13.23 -4.38 -24.73
N VAL A 463 -13.84 -4.54 -23.56
CA VAL A 463 -13.82 -5.78 -22.79
C VAL A 463 -15.22 -6.40 -22.83
N PRO A 464 -15.41 -7.52 -23.54
CA PRO A 464 -16.69 -8.20 -23.56
C PRO A 464 -16.92 -8.94 -22.23
N LEU A 465 -17.93 -8.51 -21.48
CA LEU A 465 -18.36 -9.10 -20.22
C LEU A 465 -19.50 -10.09 -20.45
N GLY A 466 -19.51 -11.21 -19.72
CA GLY A 466 -20.64 -12.13 -19.72
C GLY A 466 -20.91 -12.88 -21.02
N LYS A 467 -19.94 -12.96 -21.95
CA LYS A 467 -20.08 -13.77 -23.17
C LYS A 467 -20.40 -15.24 -22.82
N GLY A 468 -21.46 -15.77 -23.41
CA GLY A 468 -22.02 -17.10 -23.11
C GLY A 468 -22.86 -17.17 -21.83
N LYS A 469 -23.06 -16.06 -21.12
CA LYS A 469 -23.77 -15.98 -19.83
C LYS A 469 -24.88 -14.92 -19.75
N SER A 470 -24.77 -13.82 -20.51
CA SER A 470 -25.74 -12.72 -20.47
C SER A 470 -26.06 -12.17 -21.86
N ASN A 471 -27.22 -11.52 -21.99
CA ASN A 471 -27.59 -10.76 -23.19
C ASN A 471 -27.01 -9.33 -23.16
N THR A 472 -27.32 -8.52 -24.17
CA THR A 472 -26.85 -7.12 -24.29
C THR A 472 -27.39 -6.19 -23.19
N GLN A 473 -28.41 -6.59 -22.45
CA GLN A 473 -28.94 -5.88 -21.28
C GLN A 473 -28.35 -6.38 -19.97
N GLY A 474 -27.40 -7.33 -20.02
CA GLY A 474 -26.79 -7.96 -18.85
C GLY A 474 -27.62 -8.99 -18.12
N LEU A 475 -28.80 -9.31 -18.64
CA LEU A 475 -29.65 -10.34 -18.06
C LEU A 475 -29.10 -11.73 -18.39
N GLN A 476 -29.26 -12.68 -17.47
CA GLN A 476 -28.86 -14.07 -17.69
C GLN A 476 -29.50 -14.63 -18.96
N ALA A 477 -28.67 -15.16 -19.85
CA ALA A 477 -29.09 -15.72 -21.12
C ALA A 477 -28.26 -16.96 -21.47
N LYS A 478 -28.75 -17.77 -22.43
CA LYS A 478 -28.07 -18.96 -22.93
C LYS A 478 -28.13 -19.02 -24.45
N GLY A 479 -27.23 -19.80 -25.04
CA GLY A 479 -27.16 -20.00 -26.49
C GLY A 479 -26.89 -18.70 -27.24
N ASP A 480 -27.56 -18.53 -28.37
CA ASP A 480 -27.34 -17.40 -29.29
C ASP A 480 -27.72 -16.04 -28.69
N LEU A 481 -28.52 -16.03 -27.62
CA LEU A 481 -28.90 -14.80 -26.91
C LEU A 481 -27.83 -14.35 -25.90
N ALA A 482 -26.86 -15.20 -25.58
CA ALA A 482 -25.84 -14.94 -24.56
C ALA A 482 -24.60 -14.22 -25.13
N VAL A 483 -24.83 -13.10 -25.79
CA VAL A 483 -23.79 -12.36 -26.53
C VAL A 483 -22.83 -11.56 -25.66
N GLY A 484 -23.18 -11.28 -24.40
CA GLY A 484 -22.42 -10.44 -23.48
C GLY A 484 -22.70 -8.95 -23.62
N ILE A 485 -21.88 -8.14 -22.94
CA ILE A 485 -21.95 -6.68 -22.87
C ILE A 485 -20.55 -6.10 -23.11
N ASP A 486 -20.47 -5.01 -23.84
CA ASP A 486 -19.20 -4.29 -24.02
C ASP A 486 -18.98 -3.28 -22.88
N ALA A 487 -17.88 -3.42 -22.16
CA ALA A 487 -17.33 -2.38 -21.31
C ALA A 487 -16.14 -1.70 -22.03
N TYR A 488 -16.03 -0.38 -21.92
CA TYR A 488 -15.04 0.41 -22.66
C TYR A 488 -13.97 0.92 -21.71
N SER A 489 -12.77 0.36 -21.77
CA SER A 489 -11.64 0.87 -21.00
C SER A 489 -11.14 2.16 -21.63
N MET A 490 -11.03 3.22 -20.82
CA MET A 490 -10.67 4.54 -21.28
C MET A 490 -9.55 5.14 -20.44
N VAL A 491 -8.67 5.90 -21.11
CA VAL A 491 -7.57 6.63 -20.48
C VAL A 491 -7.67 8.11 -20.84
N LYS A 492 -7.33 8.99 -19.92
CA LYS A 492 -6.99 10.37 -20.22
C LYS A 492 -5.54 10.59 -19.82
N LEU A 493 -4.72 10.93 -20.82
CA LEU A 493 -3.35 11.32 -20.60
C LEU A 493 -3.28 12.80 -20.17
N PRO A 494 -2.26 13.18 -19.40
CA PRO A 494 -1.97 14.59 -19.12
C PRO A 494 -1.88 15.34 -20.44
N SER A 495 -2.41 16.56 -20.49
CA SER A 495 -2.13 17.44 -21.61
C SER A 495 -0.64 17.77 -21.58
N LEU A 496 0.17 17.02 -22.32
CA LEU A 496 1.51 17.44 -22.67
C LEU A 496 1.35 18.82 -23.30
N SER A 497 1.96 19.85 -22.71
CA SER A 497 2.08 21.14 -23.39
C SER A 497 2.71 20.82 -24.75
N ARG A 498 1.91 20.95 -25.82
CA ARG A 498 2.45 20.96 -27.16
C ARG A 498 3.10 22.32 -27.33
N ASP A 499 4.33 22.43 -26.81
CA ASP A 499 5.26 23.49 -27.16
C ASP A 499 5.84 23.23 -28.56
#